data_AF-A0AAU9Q632-F1
#
_entry.id   AF-A0AAU9Q632-F1
#
_cell.length_a   1.000
_cell.length_b   1.000
_cell.length_c   1.000
_cell.angle_alpha   90.00
_cell.angle_beta   90.00
_cell.angle_gamma   90.00
#
_symmetry.space_group_name_H-M   'P 1'
#
loop_
_entity.id
_entity.type
_entity.pdbx_description
1 polymer ?
#
loop_
_entity_poly.entity_id
_entity_poly.type
_entity_poly.pdbx_seq_one_letter_code
_entity_poly.pdbx_strand_id
1 'polypeptide(L)'
;MVQLPGTLTIKTVTGRYGDFNVATLDSEIGKFAIRDAVLDEYNEGTYQGTFGLTRIYSGSYQTSHRVVIETRAELSGIWLSDYKEEAVPSDAPMEEDPLAKERKAQQKLAAQRDTASASHGNSSAQDDLEGLFGELWPLPTQVGGIVKLNPEVGREKMGQQLKYLKRRIHDERVWQFEPKAQHWLRLRVDEEAS
;
A
#
# COMPACT_ATOMS: atom_id res chain seq x y z
N MET A 1 -0.32 -0.19 24.27
CA MET A 1 -0.68 -1.05 23.12
C MET A 1 -1.84 -1.92 23.54
N VAL A 2 -2.93 -1.93 22.76
CA VAL A 2 -4.11 -2.77 22.99
C VAL A 2 -4.29 -3.69 21.80
N GLN A 3 -4.52 -4.98 22.02
CA GLN A 3 -4.78 -5.94 20.94
C GLN A 3 -6.28 -6.17 20.80
N LEU A 4 -6.79 -6.05 19.58
CA LEU A 4 -8.21 -6.18 19.28
C LEU A 4 -8.41 -7.22 18.17
N PRO A 5 -9.18 -8.28 18.43
CA PRO A 5 -9.66 -9.14 17.35
C PRO A 5 -10.66 -8.36 16.51
N GLY A 6 -10.64 -8.60 15.20
CA GLY A 6 -11.56 -7.94 14.29
C GLY A 6 -11.32 -8.28 12.83
N THR A 7 -11.95 -7.48 11.98
CA THR A 7 -11.84 -7.55 10.53
C THR A 7 -11.34 -6.21 10.01
N LEU A 8 -10.19 -6.23 9.34
CA LEU A 8 -9.58 -5.08 8.71
C LEU A 8 -9.91 -5.09 7.21
N THR A 9 -10.74 -4.16 6.78
CA THR A 9 -11.10 -3.97 5.37
C THR A 9 -10.19 -2.91 4.77
N ILE A 10 -9.28 -3.31 3.89
CA ILE A 10 -8.33 -2.42 3.22
C ILE A 10 -8.90 -2.03 1.86
N LYS A 11 -8.88 -0.72 1.56
CA LYS A 11 -9.30 -0.14 0.29
C LYS A 11 -8.21 0.76 -0.27
N THR A 12 -7.99 0.67 -1.57
CA THR A 12 -7.06 1.56 -2.27
C THR A 12 -7.78 2.87 -2.62
N VAL A 13 -7.22 4.01 -2.23
CA VAL A 13 -7.74 5.35 -2.53
C VAL A 13 -6.70 6.12 -3.33
N THR A 14 -7.11 6.66 -4.48
CA THR A 14 -6.23 7.50 -5.30
C THR A 14 -6.19 8.93 -4.77
N GLY A 15 -5.01 9.38 -4.35
CA GLY A 15 -4.76 10.73 -3.85
C GLY A 15 -4.02 11.63 -4.85
N ARG A 16 -3.78 12.88 -4.44
CA ARG A 16 -2.97 13.86 -5.20
C ARG A 16 -1.54 13.38 -5.47
N TYR A 17 -0.99 12.56 -4.57
CA TYR A 17 0.40 12.09 -4.60
C TYR A 17 0.53 10.61 -5.00
N GLY A 18 -0.55 10.00 -5.50
CA GLY A 18 -0.58 8.58 -5.88
C GLY A 18 -1.62 7.78 -5.11
N ASP A 19 -1.68 6.49 -5.41
CA ASP A 19 -2.57 5.54 -4.76
C ASP A 19 -2.06 5.19 -3.36
N PHE A 20 -2.97 5.17 -2.41
CA PHE A 20 -2.66 4.90 -1.01
C PHE A 20 -3.79 4.08 -0.39
N ASN A 21 -3.42 3.16 0.49
CA ASN A 21 -4.37 2.29 1.15
C ASN A 21 -4.88 2.95 2.43
N VAL A 22 -6.18 2.78 2.64
CA VAL A 22 -6.87 3.09 3.88
C VAL A 22 -7.54 1.82 4.36
N ALA A 23 -7.67 1.66 5.67
CA ALA A 23 -8.35 0.52 6.22
C ALA A 23 -9.40 0.92 7.24
N THR A 24 -10.46 0.12 7.31
CA THR A 24 -11.46 0.21 8.36
C THR A 24 -11.35 -1.07 9.19
N LEU A 25 -11.01 -0.93 10.47
CA LEU A 25 -11.01 -2.00 11.43
C LEU A 25 -12.38 -2.07 12.11
N ASP A 26 -13.10 -3.15 11.88
CA ASP A 26 -14.31 -3.52 12.61
C ASP A 26 -13.94 -4.45 13.76
N SER A 27 -14.17 -4.01 14.99
CA SER A 27 -13.92 -4.78 16.20
C SER A 27 -15.12 -4.65 17.14
N GLU A 28 -15.18 -5.51 18.16
CA GLU A 28 -16.27 -5.51 19.14
C GLU A 28 -16.44 -4.15 19.85
N ILE A 29 -15.33 -3.43 20.04
CA ILE A 29 -15.33 -2.12 20.69
C ILE A 29 -15.70 -0.96 19.74
N GLY A 30 -15.89 -1.23 18.45
CA GLY A 30 -16.31 -0.24 17.45
C GLY A 30 -15.53 -0.31 16.14
N LYS A 31 -15.78 0.71 15.29
CA LYS A 31 -15.15 0.89 13.98
C LYS A 31 -14.07 1.96 14.04
N PHE A 32 -12.88 1.63 13.54
CA PHE A 32 -11.73 2.54 13.52
C PHE A 32 -11.21 2.74 12.11
N ALA A 33 -11.03 3.99 11.71
CA ALA A 33 -10.35 4.35 10.47
C ALA A 33 -8.83 4.35 10.67
N ILE A 34 -8.12 3.57 9.87
CA ILE A 34 -6.66 3.42 9.94
C ILE A 34 -6.07 3.95 8.64
N ARG A 35 -5.11 4.85 8.76
CA ARG A 35 -4.41 5.51 7.64
C ARG A 35 -2.92 5.43 7.87
N ASP A 36 -2.40 4.20 7.89
CA ASP A 36 -1.02 3.89 8.22
C ASP A 36 -0.25 3.47 6.95
N ALA A 37 1.06 3.76 6.90
CA ALA A 37 1.90 3.44 5.75
C ALA A 37 2.09 1.94 5.56
N VAL A 38 2.05 1.16 6.66
CA VAL A 38 2.08 -0.31 6.61
C VAL A 38 0.94 -0.90 5.78
N LEU A 39 -0.21 -0.20 5.68
CA LEU A 39 -1.33 -0.64 4.86
C LEU A 39 -1.02 -0.58 3.37
N ASP A 40 -0.11 0.30 2.93
CA ASP A 40 0.26 0.48 1.53
C ASP A 40 0.98 -0.78 0.98
N GLU A 41 1.49 -1.66 1.85
CA GLU A 41 2.09 -2.96 1.47
C GLU A 41 1.02 -4.01 1.12
N TYR A 42 -0.12 -3.98 1.81
CA TYR A 42 -1.20 -4.92 1.62
C TYR A 42 -1.96 -4.67 0.31
N ASN A 43 -2.63 -5.69 -0.20
CA ASN A 43 -3.56 -5.54 -1.31
C ASN A 43 -4.96 -5.17 -0.79
N GLU A 44 -5.79 -4.59 -1.64
CA GLU A 44 -7.21 -4.37 -1.34
C GLU A 44 -7.90 -5.71 -1.04
N GLY A 45 -8.67 -5.73 0.03
CA GLY A 45 -9.28 -6.96 0.52
C GLY A 45 -9.71 -6.91 1.98
N THR A 46 -10.17 -8.06 2.46
CA THR A 46 -10.64 -8.24 3.83
C THR A 46 -9.67 -9.14 4.58
N TYR A 47 -9.19 -8.65 5.71
CA TYR A 47 -8.17 -9.32 6.52
C TYR A 47 -8.73 -9.58 7.91
N GLN A 48 -8.82 -10.84 8.33
CA GLN A 48 -9.34 -11.22 9.64
C GLN A 48 -8.20 -11.60 10.56
N GLY A 49 -8.19 -11.04 11.77
CA GLY A 49 -7.09 -11.29 12.70
C GLY A 49 -7.18 -10.48 13.98
N THR A 50 -6.04 -10.41 14.65
CA THR A 50 -5.84 -9.56 15.83
C THR A 50 -4.95 -8.39 15.46
N PHE A 51 -5.37 -7.18 15.81
CA PHE A 51 -4.69 -5.94 15.46
C PHE A 51 -4.24 -5.23 16.73
N GLY A 52 -2.95 -4.91 16.81
CA GLY A 52 -2.39 -4.12 17.89
C GLY A 52 -2.57 -2.65 17.57
N LEU A 53 -3.27 -1.91 18.43
CA LEU A 53 -3.42 -0.46 18.35
C LEU A 53 -2.47 0.24 19.32
N THR A 54 -1.69 1.19 18.81
CA THR A 54 -0.83 2.06 19.63
C THR A 54 -1.66 3.14 20.31
N ARG A 55 -2.54 3.77 19.53
CA ARG A 55 -3.35 4.92 19.95
C ARG A 55 -4.69 4.91 19.22
N ILE A 56 -5.74 5.32 19.94
CA ILE A 56 -7.05 5.66 19.37
C ILE A 56 -7.26 7.16 19.60
N TYR A 57 -7.66 7.89 18.57
CA TYR A 57 -7.87 9.33 18.63
C TYR A 57 -8.96 9.78 17.65
N SER A 58 -9.60 10.92 17.91
CA SER A 58 -10.52 11.53 16.96
C SER A 58 -9.73 12.28 15.89
N GLY A 59 -9.84 11.85 14.63
CA GLY A 59 -9.40 12.63 13.48
C GLY A 59 -10.54 13.45 12.93
N SER A 60 -10.29 14.70 12.56
CA SER A 60 -11.26 15.48 11.79
C SER A 60 -10.67 15.94 10.47
N TYR A 61 -11.51 16.06 9.47
CA TYR A 61 -11.17 16.74 8.23
C TYR A 61 -12.37 17.56 7.76
N GLN A 62 -12.06 18.69 7.14
CA GLN A 62 -13.08 19.55 6.57
C GLN A 62 -13.17 19.28 5.06
N THR A 63 -14.38 19.06 4.58
CA THR A 63 -14.69 18.95 3.15
C THR A 63 -15.71 20.02 2.80
N SER A 64 -15.30 21.00 2.00
CA SER A 64 -16.12 22.15 1.61
C SER A 64 -16.83 22.81 2.80
N HIS A 65 -18.11 22.48 3.01
CA HIS A 65 -18.99 23.03 4.05
C HIS A 65 -19.28 22.04 5.21
N ARG A 66 -18.61 20.90 5.29
CA ARG A 66 -18.82 19.86 6.31
C ARG A 66 -17.53 19.56 7.06
N VAL A 67 -17.63 19.40 8.39
CA VAL A 67 -16.56 18.85 9.22
C VAL A 67 -16.92 17.39 9.52
N VAL A 68 -16.08 16.46 9.11
CA VAL A 68 -16.24 15.04 9.40
C VAL A 68 -15.29 14.68 10.53
N ILE A 69 -15.82 14.10 11.61
CA ILE A 69 -15.04 13.57 12.72
C ILE A 69 -15.14 12.05 12.65
N GLU A 70 -14.00 11.39 12.59
CA GLU A 70 -13.88 9.93 12.52
C GLU A 70 -12.98 9.42 13.65
N THR A 71 -13.34 8.27 14.22
CA THR A 71 -12.49 7.59 15.20
C THR A 71 -11.35 6.92 14.46
N ARG A 72 -10.12 7.41 14.68
CA ARG A 72 -8.91 6.88 14.06
C ARG A 72 -8.11 6.03 15.02
N ALA A 73 -7.35 5.09 14.46
CA ALA A 73 -6.37 4.32 15.22
C ALA A 73 -5.04 4.21 14.47
N GLU A 74 -3.95 4.13 15.23
CA GLU A 74 -2.60 3.82 14.76
C GLU A 74 -2.29 2.35 15.01
N LEU A 75 -1.77 1.65 13.98
CA LEU A 75 -1.42 0.24 14.10
C LEU A 75 0.00 0.10 14.68
N SER A 76 0.12 -0.76 15.67
CA SER A 76 1.40 -1.25 16.20
C SER A 76 1.81 -2.58 15.57
N GLY A 77 0.84 -3.38 15.10
CA GLY A 77 1.10 -4.72 14.59
C GLY A 77 -0.17 -5.41 14.09
N ILE A 78 0.00 -6.34 13.15
CA ILE A 78 -1.07 -7.08 12.50
C ILE A 78 -0.77 -8.57 12.64
N TRP A 79 -1.69 -9.33 13.25
CA TRP A 79 -1.62 -10.79 13.36
C TRP A 79 -2.81 -11.40 12.61
N LEU A 80 -2.58 -11.81 11.36
CA LEU A 80 -3.64 -12.36 10.51
C LEU A 80 -3.93 -13.81 10.86
N SER A 81 -5.22 -14.11 11.06
CA SER A 81 -5.73 -15.48 11.18
C SER A 81 -6.11 -16.02 9.81
N ASP A 82 -6.91 -15.23 9.07
CA ASP A 82 -7.40 -15.54 7.73
C ASP A 82 -7.41 -14.26 6.87
N TYR A 83 -7.30 -14.39 5.55
CA TYR A 83 -7.36 -13.22 4.67
C TYR A 83 -7.98 -13.58 3.32
N LYS A 84 -8.77 -12.65 2.79
CA LYS A 84 -9.39 -12.75 1.48
C LYS A 84 -9.01 -11.51 0.66
N GLU A 85 -8.03 -11.69 -0.22
CA GLU A 85 -7.67 -10.72 -1.26
C GLU A 85 -8.69 -10.78 -2.39
N GLU A 86 -9.92 -10.38 -2.09
CA GLU A 86 -10.94 -10.13 -3.10
C GLU A 86 -11.22 -8.63 -3.15
N ALA A 87 -11.49 -8.12 -4.35
CA ALA A 87 -12.02 -6.77 -4.51
C ALA A 87 -13.31 -6.67 -3.69
N VAL A 88 -13.26 -5.98 -2.56
CA VAL A 88 -14.39 -5.87 -1.66
C VAL A 88 -15.50 -5.16 -2.44
N PRO A 89 -16.68 -5.77 -2.65
CA PRO A 89 -17.75 -5.08 -3.35
C PRO A 89 -18.06 -3.78 -2.60
N SER A 90 -18.05 -2.66 -3.33
CA SER A 90 -18.36 -1.34 -2.79
C SER A 90 -19.72 -1.37 -2.12
N ASP A 91 -19.73 -1.46 -0.79
CA ASP A 91 -20.96 -1.27 -0.03
C ASP A 91 -21.38 0.20 -0.13
N ALA A 92 -22.54 0.39 -0.77
CA ALA A 92 -23.25 1.63 -1.11
C ALA A 92 -22.60 2.54 -2.20
N PRO A 93 -23.41 3.10 -3.12
CA PRO A 93 -22.99 4.16 -4.03
C PRO A 93 -22.75 5.42 -3.20
N MET A 94 -21.55 5.54 -2.64
CA MET A 94 -21.05 6.82 -2.16
C MET A 94 -20.93 7.68 -3.42
N GLU A 95 -21.83 8.66 -3.57
CA GLU A 95 -21.94 9.54 -4.73
C GLU A 95 -20.54 9.87 -5.27
N GLU A 96 -20.18 9.25 -6.40
CA GLU A 96 -18.89 9.49 -7.04
C GLU A 96 -18.84 10.97 -7.38
N ASP A 97 -17.96 11.68 -6.68
CA ASP A 97 -17.66 13.08 -6.90
C ASP A 97 -17.42 13.29 -8.42
N PRO A 98 -18.14 14.18 -9.12
CA PRO A 98 -17.98 14.36 -10.57
C PRO A 98 -16.53 14.65 -10.98
N LEU A 99 -15.69 15.15 -10.07
CA LEU A 99 -14.26 15.36 -10.27
C LEU A 99 -13.42 14.06 -10.22
N ALA A 100 -13.92 12.99 -9.62
CA ALA A 100 -13.28 11.67 -9.61
C ALA A 100 -13.41 10.96 -10.97
N LYS A 101 -14.52 11.19 -11.69
CA LYS A 101 -14.75 10.62 -13.03
C LYS A 101 -13.81 11.21 -14.07
N GLU A 102 -13.60 12.53 -14.05
CA GLU A 102 -12.67 13.22 -14.95
C GLU A 102 -11.20 12.85 -14.64
N ARG A 103 -10.87 12.62 -13.36
CA ARG A 103 -9.55 12.11 -12.94
C ARG A 103 -9.26 10.68 -13.40
N LYS A 104 -10.22 9.75 -13.28
CA LYS A 104 -10.09 8.39 -13.81
C LYS A 104 -9.84 8.38 -15.33
N ALA A 105 -10.46 9.32 -16.07
CA ALA A 105 -10.25 9.47 -17.50
C ALA A 105 -8.84 10.01 -17.84
N GLN A 106 -8.38 11.04 -17.13
CA GLN A 106 -7.03 11.59 -17.33
C GLN A 106 -5.92 10.61 -16.94
N GLN A 107 -6.14 9.77 -15.93
CA GLN A 107 -5.16 8.78 -15.47
C GLN A 107 -5.06 7.57 -16.43
N LYS A 108 -6.16 7.17 -17.10
CA LYS A 108 -6.09 6.20 -18.21
C LYS A 108 -5.29 6.73 -19.41
N LEU A 109 -5.37 8.04 -19.68
CA LEU A 109 -4.59 8.70 -20.73
C LEU A 109 -3.10 8.85 -20.34
N ALA A 110 -2.77 9.03 -19.06
CA ALA A 110 -1.40 9.07 -18.57
C ALA A 110 -0.74 7.68 -18.53
N ALA A 111 -1.46 6.65 -18.09
CA ALA A 111 -0.98 5.27 -18.10
C ALA A 111 -0.69 4.73 -19.52
N GLN A 112 -1.36 5.26 -20.54
CA GLN A 112 -1.05 4.98 -21.95
C GLN A 112 0.16 5.77 -22.49
N ARG A 113 0.61 6.83 -21.81
CA ARG A 113 1.84 7.56 -22.14
C ARG A 113 3.10 6.98 -21.47
N ASP A 114 2.94 6.38 -20.29
CA ASP A 114 4.06 5.74 -19.57
C ASP A 114 4.56 4.42 -20.20
N THR A 115 3.81 3.83 -21.15
CA THR A 115 4.32 2.70 -21.95
C THR A 115 5.34 3.12 -23.02
N ALA A 116 5.67 4.41 -23.14
CA ALA A 116 6.58 4.93 -24.18
C ALA A 116 7.87 5.58 -23.63
N SER A 117 8.23 5.40 -22.36
CA SER A 117 9.51 5.86 -21.81
C SER A 117 10.25 4.75 -21.07
N ALA A 118 10.42 3.62 -21.74
CA ALA A 118 11.51 2.69 -21.46
C ALA A 118 12.65 2.94 -22.45
N SER A 119 13.40 4.02 -22.24
CA SER A 119 14.78 4.13 -22.72
C SER A 119 15.44 5.34 -22.05
N HIS A 120 16.69 5.14 -21.61
CA HIS A 120 17.72 6.11 -21.15
C HIS A 120 18.13 5.98 -19.67
N GLY A 121 19.30 5.35 -19.47
CA GLY A 121 20.23 5.67 -18.37
C GLY A 121 20.51 4.58 -17.36
N ASN A 122 21.19 3.49 -17.76
CA ASN A 122 21.50 2.33 -16.90
C ASN A 122 22.59 2.56 -15.83
N SER A 123 22.88 3.80 -15.43
CA SER A 123 23.98 4.12 -14.50
C SER A 123 23.60 5.09 -13.38
N SER A 124 22.54 5.88 -13.55
CA SER A 124 21.97 6.72 -12.48
C SER A 124 20.93 5.99 -11.64
N ALA A 125 20.22 5.01 -12.23
CA ALA A 125 19.16 4.28 -11.55
C ALA A 125 19.64 3.48 -10.32
N GLN A 126 20.90 3.05 -10.28
CA GLN A 126 21.44 2.28 -9.17
C GLN A 126 21.78 3.17 -7.96
N ASP A 127 22.30 4.38 -8.22
CA ASP A 127 22.57 5.40 -7.19
C ASP A 127 21.25 5.91 -6.57
N ASP A 128 20.22 6.10 -7.41
CA ASP A 128 18.86 6.43 -6.96
C ASP A 128 18.23 5.31 -6.09
N LEU A 129 18.52 4.04 -6.38
CA LEU A 129 18.04 2.89 -5.60
C LEU A 129 18.80 2.71 -4.27
N GLU A 130 20.11 2.97 -4.26
CA GLU A 130 20.91 3.04 -3.04
C GLU A 130 20.39 4.11 -2.09
N GLY A 131 20.07 5.31 -2.60
CA GLY A 131 19.44 6.36 -1.80
C GLY A 131 18.03 6.02 -1.29
N LEU A 132 17.27 5.24 -2.07
CA LEU A 132 15.88 4.88 -1.75
C LEU A 132 15.77 3.75 -0.73
N PHE A 133 16.63 2.74 -0.82
CA PHE A 133 16.60 1.57 0.06
C PHE A 133 17.63 1.65 1.21
N GLY A 134 18.68 2.46 1.07
CA GLY A 134 19.66 2.71 2.13
C GLY A 134 20.26 1.40 2.65
N GLU A 135 20.04 1.10 3.93
CA GLU A 135 20.54 -0.11 4.60
C GLU A 135 19.90 -1.42 4.10
N LEU A 136 18.74 -1.34 3.42
CA LEU A 136 18.10 -2.49 2.78
C LEU A 136 18.75 -2.83 1.41
N TRP A 137 19.71 -2.01 0.97
CA TRP A 137 20.51 -2.26 -0.22
C TRP A 137 21.79 -3.04 0.13
N PRO A 138 22.22 -4.04 -0.67
CA PRO A 138 21.60 -4.49 -1.92
C PRO A 138 20.37 -5.38 -1.70
N LEU A 139 19.32 -5.13 -2.48
CA LEU A 139 18.16 -6.00 -2.52
C LEU A 139 18.61 -7.42 -2.96
N PRO A 140 18.06 -8.48 -2.37
CA PRO A 140 18.47 -9.83 -2.71
C PRO A 140 18.19 -10.12 -4.20
N THR A 141 19.25 -10.47 -4.93
CA THR A 141 19.20 -10.76 -6.37
C THR A 141 18.66 -12.16 -6.67
N GLN A 142 18.64 -13.03 -5.66
CA GLN A 142 18.25 -14.43 -5.72
C GLN A 142 16.73 -14.62 -5.54
N VAL A 143 16.17 -15.61 -6.25
CA VAL A 143 14.78 -16.07 -6.03
C VAL A 143 14.63 -16.53 -4.58
N GLY A 144 13.57 -16.06 -3.91
CA GLY A 144 13.34 -16.31 -2.49
C GLY A 144 13.97 -15.28 -1.55
N GLY A 145 14.59 -14.23 -2.09
CA GLY A 145 15.06 -13.09 -1.30
C GLY A 145 13.93 -12.42 -0.52
N ILE A 146 14.16 -12.19 0.77
CA ILE A 146 13.20 -11.56 1.68
C ILE A 146 13.58 -10.09 1.89
N VAL A 147 12.65 -9.18 1.67
CA VAL A 147 12.80 -7.75 1.99
C VAL A 147 11.69 -7.34 2.94
N LYS A 148 12.08 -6.78 4.09
CA LYS A 148 11.15 -6.20 5.05
C LYS A 148 11.31 -4.69 5.00
N LEU A 149 10.27 -3.98 4.57
CA LEU A 149 10.26 -2.54 4.59
C LEU A 149 10.13 -2.05 6.03
N ASN A 150 10.75 -0.89 6.31
CA ASN A 150 10.56 -0.24 7.60
C ASN A 150 9.44 0.81 7.47
N PRO A 151 8.31 0.66 8.19
CA PRO A 151 7.21 1.64 8.14
C PRO A 151 7.58 3.02 8.74
N GLU A 152 8.68 3.13 9.50
CA GLU A 152 9.14 4.39 10.11
C GLU A 152 9.79 5.36 9.10
N VAL A 153 10.10 4.91 7.88
CA VAL A 153 10.82 5.69 6.84
C VAL A 153 9.93 6.82 6.27
N GLY A 154 8.65 6.83 6.64
CA GLY A 154 7.66 7.82 6.22
C GLY A 154 6.96 7.45 4.93
N ARG A 155 5.68 7.84 4.81
CA ARG A 155 4.78 7.40 3.74
C ARG A 155 5.28 7.73 2.33
N GLU A 156 5.98 8.84 2.13
CA GLU A 156 6.49 9.23 0.81
C GLU A 156 7.61 8.31 0.31
N LYS A 157 8.60 8.01 1.16
CA LYS A 157 9.69 7.09 0.84
C LYS A 157 9.18 5.66 0.69
N MET A 158 8.30 5.23 1.60
CA MET A 158 7.67 3.91 1.54
C MET A 158 6.83 3.75 0.26
N GLY A 159 6.10 4.79 -0.16
CA GLY A 159 5.37 4.80 -1.43
C GLY A 159 6.27 4.62 -2.65
N GLN A 160 7.47 5.22 -2.66
CA GLN A 160 8.46 5.03 -3.73
C GLN A 160 9.06 3.62 -3.71
N GLN A 161 9.41 3.09 -2.54
CA GLN A 161 9.87 1.71 -2.37
C GLN A 161 8.82 0.71 -2.85
N LEU A 162 7.55 0.93 -2.48
CA LEU A 162 6.42 0.12 -2.92
C LEU A 162 6.17 0.23 -4.41
N LYS A 163 6.30 1.42 -5.00
CA LYS A 163 6.18 1.61 -6.45
C LYS A 163 7.22 0.78 -7.20
N TYR A 164 8.43 0.67 -6.65
CA TYR A 164 9.48 -0.18 -7.21
C TYR A 164 9.15 -1.68 -7.06
N LEU A 165 8.76 -2.12 -5.85
CA LEU A 165 8.45 -3.53 -5.59
C LEU A 165 7.19 -4.02 -6.31
N LYS A 166 6.16 -3.18 -6.41
CA LYS A 166 4.92 -3.47 -7.15
C LYS A 166 5.08 -3.33 -8.66
N ARG A 167 6.26 -2.91 -9.16
CA ARG A 167 6.52 -2.78 -10.60
C ARG A 167 6.40 -4.14 -11.27
N ARG A 168 5.72 -4.15 -12.41
CA ARG A 168 5.69 -5.30 -13.32
C ARG A 168 6.85 -5.18 -14.31
N ILE A 169 7.60 -6.26 -14.46
CA ILE A 169 8.66 -6.38 -15.46
C ILE A 169 8.17 -7.45 -16.43
N HIS A 170 8.09 -7.12 -17.73
CA HIS A 170 7.54 -8.00 -18.78
C HIS A 170 6.12 -8.54 -18.48
N ASP A 171 5.21 -7.68 -18.00
CA ASP A 171 3.83 -8.01 -17.60
C ASP A 171 3.68 -8.95 -16.38
N GLU A 172 4.79 -9.44 -15.83
CA GLU A 172 4.82 -10.34 -14.68
C GLU A 172 5.27 -9.62 -13.39
N ARG A 173 4.82 -10.14 -12.23
CA ARG A 173 5.20 -9.63 -10.91
C ARG A 173 6.51 -10.26 -10.45
N VAL A 174 7.52 -9.42 -10.20
CA VAL A 174 8.85 -9.86 -9.72
C VAL A 174 8.87 -10.02 -8.20
N TRP A 175 8.11 -9.20 -7.49
CA TRP A 175 7.96 -9.27 -6.04
C TRP A 175 6.51 -9.53 -5.65
N GLN A 176 6.33 -10.34 -4.62
CA GLN A 176 5.04 -10.60 -4.00
C GLN A 176 5.14 -10.31 -2.51
N PHE A 177 4.20 -9.51 -2.02
CA PHE A 177 4.05 -9.30 -0.59
C PHE A 177 3.32 -10.50 0.01
N GLU A 178 3.87 -11.06 1.08
CA GLU A 178 3.20 -12.10 1.86
C GLU A 178 2.54 -11.47 3.10
N PRO A 179 1.20 -11.34 3.14
CA PRO A 179 0.50 -10.60 4.20
C PRO A 179 0.71 -11.19 5.60
N LYS A 180 0.85 -12.52 5.69
CA LYS A 180 1.00 -13.25 6.96
C LYS A 180 2.37 -13.03 7.59
N ALA A 181 3.42 -12.95 6.78
CA ALA A 181 4.78 -12.80 7.25
C ALA A 181 5.32 -11.37 7.10
N GLN A 182 4.54 -10.46 6.52
CA GLN A 182 4.84 -9.02 6.40
C GLN A 182 6.18 -8.74 5.74
N HIS A 183 6.44 -9.48 4.66
CA HIS A 183 7.68 -9.37 3.91
C HIS A 183 7.42 -9.53 2.43
N TRP A 184 8.30 -8.94 1.64
CA TRP A 184 8.33 -9.06 0.21
C TRP A 184 9.23 -10.21 -0.17
N LEU A 185 8.68 -11.14 -0.94
CA LEU A 185 9.38 -12.27 -1.53
C LEU A 185 9.67 -11.97 -3.00
N ARG A 186 10.93 -12.13 -3.38
CA ARG A 186 11.34 -12.10 -4.77
C ARG A 186 10.98 -13.41 -5.44
N LEU A 187 10.07 -13.40 -6.41
CA LEU A 187 9.67 -14.59 -7.15
C LEU A 187 10.66 -14.99 -8.25
N ARG A 188 11.38 -14.04 -8.87
CA ARG A 188 12.25 -14.32 -10.02
C ARG A 188 13.55 -13.52 -10.00
N VAL A 189 14.62 -14.15 -10.49
CA VAL A 189 15.89 -13.51 -10.83
C VAL A 189 15.67 -12.82 -12.17
N ASP A 190 16.29 -11.65 -12.33
CA ASP A 190 16.37 -11.00 -13.63
C ASP A 190 17.27 -11.90 -14.49
N GLU A 191 16.71 -12.70 -15.38
CA GLU A 191 17.50 -13.43 -16.37
C GLU A 191 17.90 -12.47 -17.49
N GLU A 192 18.59 -11.38 -17.13
CA GLU A 192 19.46 -10.63 -18.04
C GLU A 192 20.91 -10.96 -17.65
N ALA A 193 21.42 -12.07 -18.19
CA ALA A 193 22.79 -12.20 -18.68
C ALA A 193 23.03 -13.62 -19.20
N SER A 194 22.80 -13.84 -20.49
CA SER A 194 23.74 -14.62 -21.30
C SER A 194 23.80 -14.10 -22.73
#